data_AF-A0A166B3L5-F1
#
_entry.id   AF-A0A166B3L5-F1
#
_cell.length_a   1.000
_cell.length_b   1.000
_cell.length_c   1.000
_cell.angle_alpha   90.00
_cell.angle_beta   90.00
_cell.angle_gamma   90.00
#
_symmetry.space_group_name_H-M   'P 1'
#
loop_
_entity.id
_entity.type
_entity.pdbx_description
1 polymer ?
#
loop_
_entity_poly.entity_id
_entity_poly.type
_entity_poly.pdbx_seq_one_letter_code
_entity_poly.pdbx_strand_id
1 'polypeptide(L)'
;KEHCEKAFHAVLVLKETGAFIGECSIHVLPGTSRNGNFVIAILPEHWGKGYATEASAFAVNHGFRWMALHRLSIDVYATNTAAVKLYTGLGFKKEGRRKEMWWYNGEWIDDYQLGLLDKEYWDRRSASS
;
A
#
# COMPACT_ATOMS: atom_id res chain seq x y z
N LYS A 1 3.76 -22.65 11.77
CA LYS A 1 4.14 -21.75 10.65
C LYS A 1 2.99 -20.77 10.49
N GLU A 2 3.09 -19.60 11.12
CA GLU A 2 2.05 -18.60 11.07
C GLU A 2 1.95 -18.06 9.63
N HIS A 3 0.85 -18.39 8.95
CA HIS A 3 0.58 -17.88 7.61
C HIS A 3 0.05 -16.45 7.76
N CYS A 4 0.67 -15.52 7.03
CA CYS A 4 0.09 -14.20 6.80
C CYS A 4 -1.11 -14.39 5.86
N GLU A 5 -2.33 -14.25 6.38
CA GLU A 5 -3.53 -14.50 5.60
C GLU A 5 -3.89 -13.26 4.76
N LYS A 6 -4.23 -13.47 3.48
CA LYS A 6 -4.82 -12.43 2.63
C LYS A 6 -6.22 -12.13 3.15
N ALA A 7 -6.34 -11.15 4.04
CA ALA A 7 -7.62 -10.75 4.61
C ALA A 7 -8.46 -9.91 3.62
N PHE A 8 -7.80 -9.27 2.64
CA PHE A 8 -8.47 -8.53 1.57
C PHE A 8 -7.66 -8.64 0.27
N HIS A 9 -8.35 -8.86 -0.84
CA HIS A 9 -7.79 -8.84 -2.19
C HIS A 9 -8.83 -8.27 -3.15
N ALA A 10 -8.38 -7.40 -4.05
CA ALA A 10 -9.21 -6.83 -5.09
C ALA A 10 -8.48 -6.85 -6.42
N VAL A 11 -9.23 -7.19 -7.46
CA VAL A 11 -8.83 -7.04 -8.85
C VAL A 11 -9.25 -5.66 -9.33
N LEU A 12 -8.35 -4.96 -9.99
CA LEU A 12 -8.59 -3.63 -10.55
C LEU A 12 -8.95 -3.77 -12.02
N VAL A 13 -10.10 -3.20 -12.40
CA VAL A 13 -10.60 -3.20 -13.78
C VAL A 13 -11.00 -1.81 -14.23
N LEU A 14 -10.88 -1.52 -15.52
CA LEU A 14 -11.44 -0.30 -16.10
C LEU A 14 -12.98 -0.35 -16.07
N LYS A 15 -13.61 0.74 -15.63
CA LYS A 15 -15.08 0.82 -15.54
C LYS A 15 -15.76 0.69 -16.91
N GLU A 16 -15.14 1.23 -17.95
CA GLU A 16 -15.72 1.30 -19.30
C GLU A 16 -15.64 -0.04 -20.04
N THR A 17 -14.52 -0.76 -19.89
CA THR A 17 -14.21 -1.94 -20.70
C THR A 17 -14.21 -3.24 -19.90
N GLY A 18 -14.15 -3.17 -18.56
CA GLY A 18 -13.91 -4.33 -17.71
C GLY A 18 -12.50 -4.91 -17.82
N ALA A 19 -11.59 -4.27 -18.56
CA ALA A 19 -10.23 -4.77 -18.75
C ALA A 19 -9.46 -4.79 -17.42
N PHE A 20 -8.77 -5.89 -17.14
CA PHE A 20 -7.86 -6.02 -16.01
C PHE A 20 -6.69 -5.03 -16.12
N ILE A 21 -6.42 -4.30 -15.05
CA ILE A 21 -5.31 -3.32 -15.00
C ILE A 21 -4.34 -3.55 -13.84
N GLY A 22 -4.63 -4.49 -12.95
CA GLY A 22 -3.80 -4.74 -11.77
C GLY A 22 -4.59 -5.32 -10.59
N GLU A 23 -3.96 -5.29 -9.43
CA GLU A 23 -4.53 -5.80 -8.19
C GLU A 23 -4.02 -5.03 -6.98
N CYS A 24 -4.75 -5.13 -5.88
CA CYS A 24 -4.26 -4.73 -4.57
C CYS A 24 -4.74 -5.67 -3.47
N SER A 25 -4.00 -5.74 -2.37
CA SER A 25 -4.32 -6.59 -1.23
C SER A 25 -3.91 -5.97 0.09
N ILE A 26 -4.53 -6.47 1.16
CA ILE A 26 -4.08 -6.25 2.53
C ILE A 26 -3.89 -7.62 3.18
N HIS A 27 -2.68 -7.85 3.67
CA HIS A 27 -2.29 -9.04 4.39
C HIS A 27 -2.24 -8.72 5.88
N VAL A 28 -3.00 -9.43 6.70
CA VAL A 28 -2.99 -9.19 8.14
C VAL A 28 -1.93 -10.06 8.78
N LEU A 29 -1.02 -9.40 9.49
CA LEU A 29 0.02 -10.08 10.24
C LEU A 29 -0.61 -10.91 11.37
N PRO A 30 -0.13 -12.13 11.62
CA PRO A 30 -0.56 -12.96 12.74
C PRO A 30 -0.47 -12.21 14.08
N GLY A 31 -1.39 -12.54 14.99
CA GLY A 31 -1.47 -11.97 16.34
C GLY A 31 -2.60 -10.96 16.54
N THR A 32 -2.58 -10.25 17.67
CA THR A 32 -3.68 -9.36 18.11
C THR A 32 -3.45 -7.89 17.78
N SER A 33 -2.29 -7.54 17.20
CA SER A 33 -1.89 -6.14 17.00
C SER A 33 -2.61 -5.44 15.85
N ARG A 34 -3.47 -6.13 15.08
CA ARG A 34 -4.24 -5.57 13.95
C ARG A 34 -3.35 -4.82 12.94
N ASN A 35 -2.19 -5.40 12.64
CA ASN A 35 -1.22 -4.86 11.69
C ASN A 35 -1.49 -5.42 10.29
N GLY A 36 -1.76 -4.56 9.31
CA GLY A 36 -1.88 -4.96 7.91
C GLY A 36 -0.69 -4.50 7.08
N ASN A 37 -0.29 -5.32 6.10
CA ASN A 37 0.63 -4.94 5.03
C ASN A 37 -0.16 -4.76 3.73
N PHE A 38 -0.09 -3.56 3.17
CA PHE A 38 -0.73 -3.20 1.91
C PHE A 38 0.22 -3.48 0.74
N VAL A 39 -0.32 -4.02 -0.34
CA VAL A 39 0.40 -4.26 -1.61
C VAL A 39 -0.48 -3.84 -2.77
N ILE A 40 0.14 -3.28 -3.81
CA ILE A 40 -0.52 -2.92 -5.06
C ILE A 40 0.41 -3.15 -6.26
N ALA A 41 -0.16 -3.62 -7.35
CA ALA A 41 0.49 -3.69 -8.65
C ALA A 41 -0.47 -3.17 -9.74
N ILE A 42 0.04 -2.32 -10.62
CA ILE A 42 -0.66 -1.83 -11.80
C ILE A 42 0.16 -2.25 -13.02
N LEU A 43 -0.50 -2.68 -14.09
CA LEU A 43 0.19 -3.00 -15.34
C LEU A 43 0.86 -1.74 -15.95
N PRO A 44 2.08 -1.85 -16.51
CA PRO A 44 2.86 -0.71 -17.00
C PRO A 44 2.11 0.22 -17.97
N GLU A 45 1.30 -0.34 -18.87
CA GLU A 45 0.47 0.39 -19.85
C GLU A 45 -0.59 1.31 -19.21
N HIS A 46 -0.84 1.14 -17.91
CA HIS A 46 -1.78 1.91 -17.11
C HIS A 46 -1.10 2.86 -16.11
N TRP A 47 0.24 2.94 -16.10
CA TRP A 47 0.97 3.88 -15.23
C TRP A 47 0.76 5.34 -15.65
N GLY A 48 0.96 6.26 -14.70
CA GLY A 48 0.84 7.70 -14.93
C GLY A 48 -0.60 8.23 -15.08
N LYS A 49 -1.61 7.35 -15.01
CA LYS A 49 -3.03 7.70 -15.20
C LYS A 49 -3.82 7.89 -13.90
N GLY A 50 -3.15 7.84 -12.75
CA GLY A 50 -3.78 8.03 -11.42
C GLY A 50 -4.42 6.78 -10.81
N TYR A 51 -4.51 5.65 -11.52
CA TYR A 51 -5.16 4.44 -11.01
C TYR A 51 -4.54 3.88 -9.73
N ALA A 52 -3.20 3.90 -9.61
CA ALA A 52 -2.53 3.47 -8.38
C ALA A 52 -2.98 4.31 -7.17
N THR A 53 -3.17 5.62 -7.36
CA THR A 53 -3.63 6.54 -6.30
C THR A 53 -5.06 6.22 -5.90
N GLU A 54 -5.98 6.07 -6.87
CA GLU A 54 -7.38 5.73 -6.61
C GLU A 54 -7.50 4.37 -5.87
N ALA A 55 -6.84 3.34 -6.38
CA ALA A 55 -6.88 2.00 -5.81
C ALA A 55 -6.22 1.94 -4.42
N SER A 56 -5.09 2.65 -4.22
CA SER A 56 -4.43 2.70 -2.90
C SER A 56 -5.27 3.46 -1.88
N ALA A 57 -5.87 4.59 -2.26
CA ALA A 57 -6.76 5.33 -1.38
C ALA A 57 -7.97 4.48 -0.96
N PHE A 58 -8.55 3.72 -1.90
CA PHE A 58 -9.64 2.78 -1.61
C PHE A 58 -9.19 1.69 -0.63
N ALA A 59 -8.07 1.01 -0.89
CA ALA A 59 -7.58 -0.07 -0.05
C ALA A 59 -7.23 0.43 1.37
N VAL A 60 -6.52 1.55 1.47
CA VAL A 60 -6.17 2.17 2.77
C VAL A 60 -7.44 2.52 3.57
N ASN A 61 -8.42 3.13 2.91
CA ASN A 61 -9.71 3.43 3.51
C ASN A 61 -10.43 2.14 3.95
N HIS A 62 -10.38 1.07 3.16
CA HIS A 62 -10.97 -0.21 3.51
C HIS A 62 -10.31 -0.83 4.76
N GLY A 63 -8.97 -0.82 4.81
CA GLY A 63 -8.20 -1.34 5.94
C GLY A 63 -8.57 -0.66 7.28
N PHE A 64 -8.73 0.65 7.29
CA PHE A 64 -9.10 1.37 8.52
C PHE A 64 -10.59 1.32 8.84
N ARG A 65 -11.47 1.55 7.85
CA ARG A 65 -12.92 1.66 8.11
C ARG A 65 -13.61 0.33 8.31
N TRP A 66 -13.22 -0.70 7.56
CA TRP A 66 -13.96 -1.97 7.51
C TRP A 66 -13.21 -3.12 8.18
N MET A 67 -11.89 -3.16 8.03
CA MET A 67 -11.07 -4.17 8.72
C MET A 67 -10.64 -3.75 10.12
N ALA A 68 -10.93 -2.51 10.53
CA ALA A 68 -10.58 -1.93 11.81
C ALA A 68 -9.10 -2.15 12.18
N LEU A 69 -8.20 -2.03 11.20
CA LEU A 69 -6.77 -2.16 11.45
C LEU A 69 -6.24 -1.01 12.29
N HIS A 70 -5.29 -1.29 13.17
CA HIS A 70 -4.57 -0.25 13.90
C HIS A 70 -3.54 0.44 13.00
N ARG A 71 -2.98 -0.33 12.06
CA ARG A 71 -1.83 0.09 11.26
C ARG A 71 -1.86 -0.55 9.89
N LEU A 72 -1.45 0.24 8.88
CA LEU A 72 -1.05 -0.25 7.58
C LEU A 72 0.43 0.03 7.35
N SER A 73 1.15 -0.95 6.81
CA SER A 73 2.52 -0.79 6.33
C SER A 73 2.64 -1.10 4.84
N ILE A 74 3.69 -0.57 4.21
CA ILE A 74 4.09 -0.94 2.86
C ILE A 74 5.61 -0.84 2.73
N ASP A 75 6.18 -1.78 2.00
CA ASP A 75 7.59 -1.77 1.59
C ASP A 75 7.68 -1.32 0.13
N VAL A 76 8.68 -0.54 -0.21
CA VAL A 76 8.85 0.01 -1.56
C VAL A 76 10.33 0.18 -1.90
N TYR A 77 10.71 -0.17 -3.12
CA TYR A 77 12.04 0.12 -3.63
C TYR A 77 12.37 1.61 -3.48
N ALA A 78 13.53 1.92 -2.92
CA ALA A 78 13.96 3.29 -2.67
C ALA A 78 14.05 4.12 -3.96
N THR A 79 14.29 3.45 -5.10
CA THR A 79 14.32 4.05 -6.44
C THR A 79 12.93 4.35 -7.00
N ASN A 80 11.85 3.77 -6.46
CA ASN A 80 10.48 4.01 -6.91
C ASN A 80 9.90 5.29 -6.28
N THR A 81 10.41 6.43 -6.72
CA THR A 81 10.06 7.76 -6.20
C THR A 81 8.57 8.09 -6.39
N ALA A 82 7.94 7.59 -7.45
CA ALA A 82 6.51 7.78 -7.71
C ALA A 82 5.64 7.09 -6.63
N ALA A 83 5.94 5.83 -6.31
CA ALA A 83 5.23 5.10 -5.26
C ALA A 83 5.49 5.72 -3.87
N VAL A 84 6.73 6.10 -3.57
CA VAL A 84 7.05 6.82 -2.32
C VAL A 84 6.21 8.09 -2.19
N LYS A 85 6.12 8.91 -3.24
CA LYS A 85 5.31 10.14 -3.24
C LYS A 85 3.81 9.86 -3.07
N LEU A 86 3.32 8.80 -3.70
CA LEU A 86 1.93 8.36 -3.54
C LEU A 86 1.64 8.01 -2.08
N TYR A 87 2.44 7.14 -1.47
CA TYR A 87 2.19 6.68 -0.09
C TYR A 87 2.33 7.82 0.92
N THR A 88 3.33 8.69 0.77
CA THR A 88 3.45 9.88 1.64
C THR A 88 2.28 10.85 1.45
N GLY A 89 1.76 11.01 0.23
CA GLY A 89 0.54 11.77 -0.03
C GLY A 89 -0.69 11.19 0.69
N LEU A 90 -0.79 9.86 0.75
CA LEU A 90 -1.82 9.14 1.53
C LEU A 90 -1.58 9.18 3.04
N GLY A 91 -0.43 9.70 3.48
CA GLY A 91 -0.13 9.99 4.90
C GLY A 91 0.81 9.01 5.54
N PHE A 92 1.28 8.01 4.78
CA PHE A 92 2.31 7.10 5.26
C PHE A 92 3.59 7.88 5.57
N LYS A 93 4.26 7.49 6.65
CA LYS A 93 5.54 8.03 7.08
C LYS A 93 6.63 7.00 6.86
N LYS A 94 7.82 7.46 6.47
CA LYS A 94 9.01 6.59 6.40
C LYS A 94 9.44 6.24 7.83
N GLU A 95 9.61 4.96 8.10
CA GLU A 95 10.00 4.44 9.41
C GLU A 95 11.35 3.74 9.38
N GLY A 96 11.74 3.23 8.20
CA GLY A 96 12.97 2.47 8.06
C GLY A 96 13.50 2.45 6.64
N ARG A 97 14.78 2.06 6.53
CA ARG A 97 15.48 1.77 5.29
C ARG A 97 16.26 0.48 5.47
N ARG A 98 16.00 -0.52 4.64
CA ARG A 98 16.81 -1.73 4.55
C ARG A 98 17.78 -1.56 3.39
N LYS A 99 19.09 -1.51 3.68
CA LYS A 99 20.12 -1.33 2.65
C LYS A 99 20.28 -2.62 1.85
N GLU A 100 20.40 -2.49 0.53
CA GLU A 100 20.68 -3.61 -0.39
C GLU A 100 19.72 -4.80 -0.20
N MET A 101 18.46 -4.52 0.11
CA MET A 101 17.47 -5.53 0.44
C MET A 101 17.06 -6.37 -0.78
N TRP A 102 17.07 -5.74 -1.97
CA TRP A 102 16.54 -6.34 -3.19
C TRP A 102 17.61 -6.42 -4.28
N TRP A 103 17.71 -7.57 -4.95
CA TRP A 103 18.45 -7.70 -6.20
C TRP A 103 17.50 -7.52 -7.37
N TYR A 104 17.65 -6.44 -8.14
CA TYR A 104 16.77 -6.12 -9.26
C TYR A 104 17.58 -5.49 -10.39
N ASN A 105 17.34 -5.94 -11.63
CA ASN A 105 18.04 -5.45 -12.84
C ASN A 105 19.58 -5.40 -12.73
N GLY A 106 20.19 -6.35 -11.99
CA GLY A 106 21.65 -6.45 -11.88
C GLY A 106 22.29 -5.53 -10.84
N GLU A 107 21.49 -4.87 -10.00
CA GLU A 107 21.97 -4.03 -8.90
C GLU A 107 21.24 -4.34 -7.59
N TRP A 108 21.91 -4.05 -6.47
CA TRP A 108 21.30 -4.07 -5.15
C TRP A 108 20.56 -2.75 -4.89
N ILE A 109 19.27 -2.85 -4.56
CA ILE A 109 18.39 -1.73 -4.32
C ILE A 109 17.91 -1.73 -2.87
N ASP A 110 17.96 -0.56 -2.26
CA ASP A 110 17.44 -0.34 -0.93
C ASP A 110 15.92 -0.39 -0.90
N ASP A 111 15.37 -0.72 0.26
CA ASP A 111 13.94 -0.76 0.52
C ASP A 111 13.56 0.27 1.57
N TYR A 112 12.51 1.04 1.31
CA TYR A 112 11.90 1.90 2.30
C TYR A 112 10.69 1.22 2.92
N GLN A 113 10.63 1.28 4.24
CA GLN A 113 9.51 0.81 5.03
C GLN A 113 8.69 2.02 5.45
N LEU A 114 7.41 2.01 5.09
CA LEU A 114 6.48 3.07 5.44
C LEU A 114 5.31 2.53 6.25
N GLY A 115 4.80 3.36 7.17
CA GLY A 115 3.67 3.04 8.04
C GLY A 115 2.67 4.18 8.14
N LEU A 116 1.41 3.83 8.34
CA LEU A 116 0.31 4.74 8.66
C LEU A 116 -0.49 4.17 9.82
N LEU A 117 -0.70 4.96 10.88
CA LEU A 117 -1.50 4.57 12.04
C LEU A 117 -2.97 5.02 11.87
N ASP A 118 -3.88 4.29 12.50
CA ASP A 118 -5.31 4.58 12.52
C ASP A 118 -5.61 6.01 12.98
N LYS A 119 -5.01 6.46 14.09
CA LYS A 119 -5.16 7.83 14.60
C LYS A 119 -4.78 8.88 13.56
N GLU A 120 -3.66 8.67 12.85
CA GLU A 120 -3.15 9.61 11.85
C GLU A 120 -4.07 9.66 10.63
N TYR A 121 -4.63 8.51 10.24
CA TYR A 121 -5.65 8.44 9.19
C TYR A 121 -6.93 9.20 9.58
N TRP A 122 -7.44 9.01 10.81
CA TRP A 122 -8.67 9.67 11.26
C TRP A 122 -8.50 11.18 11.47
N ASP A 123 -7.37 11.61 12.03
CA ASP A 123 -7.05 13.04 12.24
C ASP A 123 -6.99 13.81 10.91
N ARG A 124 -6.45 13.20 9.85
CA ARG A 124 -6.42 13.86 8.52
C ARG A 124 -7.81 14.04 7.92
N ARG A 125 -8.76 13.16 8.23
CA ARG A 125 -10.12 13.23 7.70
C ARG A 125 -10.98 14.24 8.45
N SER A 126 -10.81 14.36 9.76
CA SER A 126 -11.48 15.41 10.54
C SER A 126 -11.02 16.81 10.16
N ALA A 127 -9.75 16.97 9.77
CA ALA A 127 -9.22 18.25 9.27
C ALA A 127 -9.66 18.61 7.83
N SER A 128 -10.20 17.65 7.07
CA SER A 128 -10.66 17.85 5.69
C SER A 128 -12.18 17.95 5.55
N SER A 129 -12.91 17.93 6.69
CA SER A 129 -14.38 18.05 6.78
C SER A 129 -14.75 19.40 7.38
#